data_AF-A0A382DL14-F1
#
_entry.id   AF-A0A382DL14-F1
#
_cell.length_a   1.000
_cell.length_b   1.000
_cell.length_c   1.000
_cell.angle_alpha   90.00
_cell.angle_beta   90.00
_cell.angle_gamma   90.00
#
_symmetry.space_group_name_H-M   'P 1'
#
loop_
_entity.id
_entity.type
_entity.pdbx_description
1 polymer ?
#
loop_
_entity_poly.entity_id
_entity_poly.type
_entity_poly.pdbx_seq_one_letter_code
_entity_poly.pdbx_strand_id
1 'polypeptide(L)' 'MTNLKSPNKPAIFQVGDTVFYKEHDWKVAEIRGKEITLFYDRIDGQSESERITSKELQEALSH' A
#
# COMPACT_ATOMS: atom_id res chain seq x y z
N MET A 1 32.03 7.36 -14.66
CA MET A 1 31.11 7.04 -13.53
C MET A 1 29.77 6.65 -14.11
N THR A 2 29.43 5.36 -14.06
CA THR A 2 28.15 4.80 -14.48
C THR A 2 27.08 5.19 -13.46
N ASN A 3 26.35 6.28 -13.73
CA ASN A 3 25.08 6.55 -13.04
C ASN A 3 24.04 5.60 -13.65
N LEU A 4 23.98 4.37 -13.14
CA LEU A 4 22.84 3.49 -13.36
C LEU A 4 21.64 4.16 -12.68
N LYS A 5 20.92 5.01 -13.42
CA LYS A 5 19.49 5.21 -13.12
C LYS A 5 18.86 3.85 -13.33
N SER A 6 18.77 3.06 -12.25
CA SER A 6 17.84 1.95 -12.21
C SER A 6 16.52 2.48 -12.75
N PRO A 7 15.90 1.83 -13.75
CA PRO A 7 14.52 2.11 -14.05
C PRO A 7 13.78 1.71 -12.77
N ASN A 8 13.54 2.67 -11.88
CA ASN A 8 12.61 2.51 -10.79
C ASN A 8 11.30 2.15 -11.49
N LYS A 9 10.98 0.85 -11.53
CA LYS A 9 9.63 0.43 -11.83
C LYS A 9 8.75 1.30 -10.93
N PRO A 10 7.73 1.99 -11.48
CA PRO A 10 6.85 2.77 -10.63
C PRO A 10 6.37 1.84 -9.52
N ALA A 11 6.62 2.23 -8.28
CA ALA A 11 6.08 1.50 -7.16
C ALA A 11 4.56 1.49 -7.35
N ILE A 12 3.97 0.30 -7.32
CA ILE A 12 2.53 0.11 -7.61
C ILE A 12 1.68 0.89 -6.61
N PHE A 13 2.21 1.07 -5.41
CA PHE A 13 1.61 1.84 -4.33
C PHE A 13 2.65 2.83 -3.78
N GLN A 14 2.18 3.95 -3.27
CA GLN A 14 2.97 4.97 -2.60
C GLN A 14 2.38 5.28 -1.23
N VAL A 15 3.23 5.71 -0.30
CA VAL A 15 2.76 6.16 1.02
C VAL A 15 1.86 7.38 0.83
N GLY A 16 0.67 7.33 1.41
CA GLY A 16 -0.37 8.33 1.27
C GLY A 16 -1.45 7.98 0.25
N ASP A 17 -1.23 6.98 -0.62
CA ASP A 17 -2.27 6.48 -1.53
C ASP A 17 -3.44 5.89 -0.73
N THR A 18 -4.64 6.01 -1.28
CA THR A 18 -5.84 5.34 -0.78
C THR A 18 -6.19 4.20 -1.72
N VAL A 19 -6.44 3.02 -1.16
CA VAL A 19 -6.81 1.80 -1.89
C VAL A 19 -8.09 1.22 -1.29
N PHE A 20 -9.02 0.78 -2.14
CA PHE A 20 -10.25 0.17 -1.70
C PHE A 20 -10.04 -1.33 -1.47
N TYR A 21 -9.97 -1.75 -0.22
CA TYR A 21 -9.63 -3.12 0.16
C TYR A 21 -10.53 -3.60 1.29
N LYS A 22 -11.03 -4.85 1.23
CA LYS A 22 -12.02 -5.39 2.20
C LYS A 22 -13.20 -4.44 2.46
N GLU A 23 -13.78 -3.90 1.40
CA GLU A 23 -14.95 -3.00 1.47
C GLU A 23 -14.72 -1.67 2.22
N HIS A 24 -13.45 -1.29 2.44
CA HIS A 24 -13.07 -0.06 3.11
C HIS A 24 -11.98 0.69 2.34
N ASP A 25 -11.92 2.01 2.51
CA ASP A 25 -10.85 2.85 1.99
C ASP A 25 -9.66 2.82 2.96
N TRP A 26 -8.62 2.08 2.58
CA TRP A 26 -7.38 2.01 3.35
C TRP A 26 -6.36 2.99 2.82
N LYS A 27 -5.68 3.69 3.71
CA LYS A 27 -4.55 4.54 3.38
C LYS A 27 -3.24 3.77 3.52
N VAL A 28 -2.37 3.86 2.53
CA VAL A 28 -1.01 3.32 2.62
C VAL A 28 -0.21 4.18 3.59
N ALA A 29 0.08 3.63 4.78
CA ALA A 29 0.80 4.32 5.84
C ALA A 29 2.32 4.14 5.72
N GLU A 30 2.77 2.94 5.33
CA GLU A 30 4.20 2.63 5.23
C GLU A 30 4.45 1.57 4.15
N ILE A 31 5.59 1.67 3.46
CA ILE A 31 6.06 0.65 2.52
C ILE A 31 7.49 0.24 2.91
N ARG A 32 7.68 -1.04 3.22
CA ARG A 32 8.98 -1.64 3.54
C ARG A 32 9.31 -2.72 2.51
N GLY A 33 9.99 -2.33 1.43
CA GLY A 33 10.34 -3.23 0.34
C GLY A 33 9.08 -3.75 -0.38
N LYS A 34 8.67 -4.99 -0.08
CA LYS A 34 7.45 -5.62 -0.64
C LYS A 34 6.27 -5.58 0.33
N GLU A 35 6.49 -5.21 1.58
CA GLU A 35 5.45 -5.14 2.60
C GLU A 35 4.83 -3.74 2.60
N ILE A 36 3.51 -3.68 2.69
CA ILE A 36 2.72 -2.46 2.73
C ILE A 36 1.89 -2.51 4.01
N THR A 37 2.02 -1.45 4.80
CA THR A 37 1.12 -1.22 5.94
C THR A 37 -0.01 -0.32 5.48
N LEU A 38 -1.21 -0.87 5.52
CA LEU A 38 -2.46 -0.17 5.32
C LEU A 38 -3.00 0.32 6.65
N PHE A 39 -3.65 1.47 6.64
CA PHE A 39 -4.28 2.09 7.79
C PHE A 39 -5.69 2.52 7.42
N TYR A 40 -6.66 2.15 8.22
CA TYR A 40 -8.06 2.52 8.06
C TYR A 40 -8.56 3.13 9.37
N ASP A 41 -9.12 4.33 9.28
CA ASP A 41 -9.75 5.00 10.42
C ASP A 41 -11.24 4.64 10.43
N ARG A 42 -11.68 3.86 11.42
CA ARG A 42 -13.11 3.58 11.59
C ARG A 42 -13.77 4.80 12.20
N ILE A 43 -15.02 5.04 11.78
CA ILE A 43 -15.88 6.13 12.28
C ILE A 43 -16.06 6.07 13.80
N ASP A 44 -15.91 4.89 14.42
CA ASP A 44 -15.99 4.69 15.87
C ASP A 44 -14.77 5.22 16.65
N GLY A 45 -13.79 5.85 15.97
CA GLY A 45 -12.53 6.30 16.57
C GLY A 45 -11.52 5.17 16.80
N GLN A 46 -11.79 3.99 16.22
CA GLN A 46 -10.88 2.86 16.22
C GLN A 46 -10.11 2.84 14.90
N SER A 47 -8.79 2.96 14.98
CA SER A 47 -7.94 2.76 13.81
C SER A 47 -7.54 1.29 13.68
N GLU A 48 -7.65 0.75 12.48
CA GLU A 48 -7.05 -0.53 12.13
C GLU A 48 -5.82 -0.35 11.25
N SER A 49 -4.83 -1.20 11.47
CA SER A 49 -3.68 -1.31 10.59
C SER A 49 -3.53 -2.75 10.13
N GLU A 50 -3.32 -2.95 8.84
CA GLU A 50 -3.09 -4.28 8.28
C GLU A 50 -1.77 -4.27 7.49
N ARG A 51 -0.98 -5.35 7.64
CA ARG A 51 0.22 -5.56 6.85
C ARG A 51 -0.08 -6.56 5.76
N ILE A 52 0.16 -6.17 4.53
CA ILE A 52 -0.08 -6.96 3.33
C ILE A 52 1.08 -6.81 2.37
N THR A 53 1.39 -7.83 1.59
CA THR A 53 2.40 -7.67 0.54
C THR A 53 1.85 -6.90 -0.66
N SER A 54 2.71 -6.18 -1.38
CA SER A 54 2.33 -5.46 -2.60
C SER A 54 1.69 -6.38 -3.65
N LYS A 55 2.08 -7.67 -3.67
CA LYS A 55 1.52 -8.67 -4.57
C LYS A 55 0.08 -9.01 -4.17
N GLU A 56 -0.16 -9.33 -2.91
CA GLU A 56 -1.49 -9.66 -2.40
C GLU A 56 -2.45 -8.49 -2.52
N LEU A 57 -2.00 -7.27 -2.20
CA LEU A 57 -2.82 -6.06 -2.36
C LEU A 57 -3.19 -5.84 -3.83
N GLN A 58 -2.23 -6.02 -4.75
CA GLN A 58 -2.51 -5.92 -6.18
C GLN A 58 -3.50 -6.99 -6.66
N GLU A 59 -3.36 -8.23 -6.20
CA GLU A 59 -4.28 -9.32 -6.52
C GLU A 59 -5.70 -9.05 -6.00
N ALA A 60 -5.81 -8.46 -4.80
CA ALA A 60 -7.10 -8.08 -4.22
C ALA A 60 -7.76 -6.90 -4.93
N LEU A 61 -6.97 -5.96 -5.48
CA LEU A 61 -7.47 -4.77 -6.18
C LEU A 61 -7.74 -5.01 -7.68
N SER A 62 -7.21 -6.09 -8.26
CA SER A 62 -7.41 -6.42 -9.68
C SER A 62 -8.73 -7.14 -9.96
N HIS A 63 -9.60 -7.28 -8.96
CA HIS A 63 -10.83 -8.07 -8.97
C HIS A 63 -12.07 -7.18 -9.13
#